data_AF-A0A345CQX4-F1
#
_entry.id   AF-A0A345CQX4-F1
#
_cell.length_a   1.000
_cell.length_b   1.000
_cell.length_c   1.000
_cell.angle_alpha   90.00
_cell.angle_beta   90.00
_cell.angle_gamma   90.00
#
_symmetry.space_group_name_H-M   'P 1'
#
loop_
_entity.id
_entity.type
_entity.pdbx_description
1 polymer ?
#
loop_
_entity_poly.entity_id
_entity_poly.type
_entity_poly.pdbx_seq_one_letter_code
_entity_poly.pdbx_strand_id
1 'polypeptide(L)'
;MDARAAQIVRRDITPGFVATELICWLNKKKIVRPVYSTLQKIISKALSTERQRLAYMLLSFLDTETQSALDSLLKKDDALSGLAVLKQEAKDFRRRQMSR
;
A
#
# COMPACT_ATOMS: atom_id res chain seq x y z
N MET A 1 19.02 -13.23 -1.97
CA MET A 1 17.55 -13.41 -1.89
C MET A 1 16.84 -12.06 -1.90
N ASP A 2 17.35 -11.08 -1.15
CA ASP A 2 16.81 -9.71 -1.05
C ASP A 2 16.59 -9.01 -2.40
N ALA A 3 17.58 -9.05 -3.30
CA ALA A 3 17.43 -8.46 -4.64
C ALA A 3 16.27 -9.05 -5.45
N ARG A 4 16.01 -10.37 -5.29
CA ARG A 4 14.88 -11.02 -5.97
C ARG A 4 13.56 -10.67 -5.31
N ALA A 5 13.52 -10.59 -3.98
CA ALA A 5 12.35 -10.14 -3.23
C ALA A 5 11.94 -8.72 -3.65
N ALA A 6 12.89 -7.80 -3.76
CA ALA A 6 12.65 -6.44 -4.25
C ALA A 6 12.07 -6.41 -5.67
N GLN A 7 12.52 -7.31 -6.56
CA GLN A 7 12.01 -7.40 -7.92
C GLN A 7 10.57 -7.96 -7.99
N ILE A 8 10.24 -8.92 -7.12
CA ILE A 8 8.89 -9.51 -7.04
C ILE A 8 7.89 -8.50 -6.46
N VAL A 9 8.27 -7.79 -5.40
CA VAL A 9 7.41 -6.81 -4.72
C VAL A 9 7.03 -5.63 -5.65
N ARG A 10 7.88 -5.30 -6.62
CA ARG A 10 7.55 -4.30 -7.66
C ARG A 10 6.42 -4.73 -8.61
N ARG A 11 6.11 -6.04 -8.71
CA ARG A 11 4.99 -6.55 -9.52
C ARG A 11 3.71 -6.62 -8.72
N ASP A 12 3.79 -7.05 -7.46
CA ASP A 12 2.66 -7.16 -6.54
C ASP A 12 3.15 -7.09 -5.09
N ILE A 13 2.47 -6.27 -4.27
CA ILE A 13 2.77 -6.05 -2.85
C ILE A 13 2.09 -7.07 -1.92
N THR A 14 1.30 -8.00 -2.46
CA THR A 14 0.56 -9.00 -1.69
C THR A 14 1.55 -9.99 -1.04
N PRO A 15 1.62 -10.09 0.30
CA PRO A 15 2.62 -10.92 0.98
C PRO A 15 2.58 -12.40 0.56
N GLY A 16 1.37 -12.93 0.31
CA GLY A 16 1.18 -14.31 -0.15
C GLY A 16 1.72 -14.57 -1.57
N PHE A 17 1.57 -13.60 -2.46
CA PHE A 17 2.15 -13.66 -3.81
C PHE A 17 3.68 -13.63 -3.74
N VAL A 18 4.22 -12.68 -2.98
CA VAL A 18 5.68 -12.51 -2.80
C VAL A 18 6.30 -13.78 -2.22
N ALA A 19 5.67 -14.38 -1.20
CA ALA A 19 6.11 -15.63 -0.61
C ALA A 19 6.12 -16.79 -1.63
N THR A 20 5.04 -16.96 -2.39
CA THR A 20 4.90 -18.03 -3.38
C THR A 20 5.97 -17.93 -4.48
N GLU A 21 6.19 -16.73 -5.01
CA GLU A 21 7.22 -16.47 -6.02
C GLU A 21 8.65 -16.70 -5.48
N LEU A 22 8.92 -16.29 -4.23
CA LEU A 22 10.20 -16.55 -3.57
C LEU A 22 10.46 -18.06 -3.38
N ILE A 23 9.43 -18.81 -2.99
CA ILE A 23 9.51 -20.27 -2.84
C ILE A 23 9.72 -20.95 -4.20
N CYS A 24 9.00 -20.52 -5.24
CA CYS A 24 9.19 -21.00 -6.61
C CYS A 24 10.62 -20.75 -7.10
N TRP A 25 11.16 -19.55 -6.84
CA TRP A 25 12.53 -19.19 -7.18
C TRP A 25 13.58 -20.02 -6.42
N LEU A 26 13.38 -20.23 -5.12
CA LEU A 26 14.21 -21.10 -4.29
C LEU A 26 14.29 -22.52 -4.84
N ASN A 27 13.13 -23.10 -5.18
CA ASN A 27 13.03 -24.43 -5.76
C ASN A 27 13.76 -24.52 -7.11
N LYS A 28 13.59 -23.52 -7.99
CA LYS A 28 14.31 -23.44 -9.28
C LYS A 28 15.83 -23.38 -9.11
N LYS A 29 16.31 -22.68 -8.08
CA LYS A 29 17.74 -22.56 -7.77
C LYS A 29 18.28 -23.73 -6.94
N LYS A 30 17.46 -24.75 -6.64
CA LYS A 30 17.80 -25.90 -5.78
C LYS A 30 18.36 -25.47 -4.40
N ILE A 31 17.89 -24.34 -3.88
CA ILE A 31 18.29 -23.84 -2.57
C ILE A 31 17.36 -24.46 -1.53
N VAL A 32 17.94 -25.03 -0.47
CA VAL A 32 17.15 -25.55 0.67
C VAL A 32 16.30 -24.42 1.24
N ARG A 33 15.02 -24.71 1.44
CA ARG A 33 14.05 -23.74 1.95
C ARG A 33 14.57 -23.14 3.27
N PRO A 34 14.81 -21.82 3.34
CA PRO A 34 15.20 -21.18 4.58
C PRO A 34 14.11 -21.33 5.64
N VAL A 35 14.49 -21.21 6.91
CA VAL A 35 13.54 -21.16 8.02
C VAL A 35 12.53 -20.03 7.78
N TYR A 36 11.28 -20.28 8.18
CA TYR A 36 10.16 -19.34 7.99
C TYR A 36 10.48 -17.92 8.48
N SER A 37 11.15 -17.78 9.63
CA SER A 37 11.55 -16.49 10.19
C SER A 37 12.50 -15.70 9.27
N THR A 38 13.40 -16.38 8.56
CA THR A 38 14.30 -15.77 7.60
C THR A 38 13.53 -15.28 6.36
N LEU A 39 12.63 -16.11 5.84
CA LEU A 39 11.77 -15.73 4.71
C LEU A 39 10.87 -14.55 5.07
N GLN A 40 10.24 -14.58 6.24
CA GLN A 40 9.38 -13.51 6.74
C GLN A 40 10.15 -12.19 6.84
N LYS A 41 11.37 -12.19 7.41
CA LYS A 41 12.21 -10.99 7.49
C LYS A 41 12.53 -10.40 6.11
N ILE A 42 12.86 -11.24 5.13
CA ILE A 42 13.17 -10.81 3.76
C ILE A 42 11.93 -10.19 3.10
N ILE A 43 10.77 -10.84 3.23
CA ILE A 43 9.50 -10.35 2.66
C ILE A 43 9.12 -9.02 3.31
N SER A 44 9.11 -8.94 4.64
CA SER A 44 8.79 -7.72 5.38
C SER A 44 9.72 -6.56 5.02
N LYS A 45 11.02 -6.82 4.89
CA LYS A 45 11.99 -5.80 4.48
C LYS A 45 11.71 -5.30 3.06
N ALA A 46 11.49 -6.23 2.12
CA ALA A 46 11.22 -5.88 0.72
C ALA A 46 9.92 -5.06 0.58
N LEU A 47 8.85 -5.42 1.30
CA LEU A 47 7.60 -4.68 1.32
C LEU A 47 7.75 -3.28 1.91
N SER A 48 8.44 -3.15 3.04
CA SER A 48 8.71 -1.84 3.66
C SER A 48 9.53 -0.93 2.76
N THR A 49 10.55 -1.47 2.08
CA THR A 49 11.36 -0.71 1.12
C THR A 49 10.54 -0.26 -0.07
N GLU A 50 9.68 -1.12 -0.65
CA GLU A 50 8.83 -0.70 -1.76
C GLU A 50 7.79 0.34 -1.33
N ARG A 51 7.22 0.19 -0.13
CA ARG A 51 6.31 1.21 0.45
C ARG A 51 7.01 2.56 0.57
N GLN A 52 8.24 2.59 1.07
CA GLN A 52 9.04 3.82 1.15
C GLN A 52 9.37 4.38 -0.23
N ARG A 53 9.70 3.52 -1.20
CA ARG A 53 9.97 3.94 -2.58
C ARG A 53 8.74 4.60 -3.22
N LEU A 54 7.57 4.00 -3.05
CA LEU A 54 6.31 4.57 -3.53
C LEU A 54 5.97 5.87 -2.81
N ALA A 55 6.17 5.95 -1.49
CA ALA A 55 5.96 7.17 -0.73
C ALA A 55 6.89 8.30 -1.19
N TYR A 56 8.17 8.01 -1.41
CA TYR A 56 9.14 8.98 -1.94
C TYR A 56 8.76 9.43 -3.35
N MET A 57 8.34 8.50 -4.21
CA MET A 57 7.88 8.81 -5.56
C MET A 57 6.65 9.73 -5.52
N LEU A 58 5.65 9.40 -4.70
CA LEU A 58 4.50 10.27 -4.44
C LEU A 58 4.94 11.66 -3.99
N LEU A 59 5.80 11.75 -2.98
CA LEU A 59 6.32 13.04 -2.49
C LEU A 59 7.05 13.83 -3.58
N SER A 60 7.81 13.16 -4.45
CA SER A 60 8.54 13.82 -5.55
C SER A 60 7.63 14.35 -6.66
N PHE A 61 6.43 13.80 -6.82
CA PHE A 61 5.43 14.27 -7.78
C PHE A 61 4.44 15.28 -7.18
N LEU A 62 4.38 15.36 -5.85
CA LEU A 62 3.53 16.33 -5.17
C LEU A 62 4.28 17.65 -4.98
N ASP A 63 3.79 18.68 -5.67
CA ASP A 63 4.24 20.05 -5.48
C ASP A 63 4.01 20.50 -4.02
N THR A 64 4.84 21.42 -3.53
CA THR A 64 4.79 21.89 -2.13
C THR A 64 3.44 22.48 -1.76
N GLU A 65 2.72 23.09 -2.71
CA GLU A 65 1.34 23.55 -2.52
C GLU A 65 0.35 22.39 -2.31
N THR A 66 0.51 21.28 -3.04
CA THR A 66 -0.35 20.10 -2.90
C THR A 66 -0.07 19.36 -1.60
N GLN A 67 1.20 19.32 -1.17
CA GLN A 67 1.58 18.79 0.15
C GLN A 67 0.96 19.62 1.27
N SER A 68 1.04 20.96 1.18
CA SER A 68 0.43 21.87 2.16
C SER A 68 -1.10 21.74 2.18
N ALA A 69 -1.74 21.54 1.01
CA ALA A 69 -3.17 21.28 0.93
C ALA A 69 -3.57 19.94 1.57
N LEU A 70 -2.79 18.87 1.36
CA LEU A 70 -3.00 17.58 2.02
C LEU A 70 -2.77 17.66 3.53
N ASP A 71 -1.71 18.33 3.99
CA ASP A 71 -1.46 18.57 5.40
C ASP A 71 -2.57 19.41 6.04
N SER A 72 -3.12 20.38 5.29
CA SER A 72 -4.26 21.17 5.74
C SER A 72 -5.55 20.36 5.81
N LEU A 73 -5.73 19.38 4.91
CA LEU A 73 -6.84 18.42 4.98
C LEU A 73 -6.68 17.46 6.17
N LEU A 74 -5.46 16.99 6.43
CA LEU A 74 -5.14 16.14 7.59
C LEU A 74 -5.28 16.89 8.92
N LYS A 75 -4.93 18.18 8.98
CA LYS A 75 -5.16 19.04 10.16
C LYS A 75 -6.65 19.33 10.37
N LYS A 76 -7.45 19.32 9.31
CA LYS A 76 -8.90 19.35 9.39
C LYS A 76 -9.50 18.02 9.82
N ASP A 77 -8.71 17.00 10.16
CA ASP A 77 -9.26 15.77 10.69
C ASP A 77 -9.79 15.89 12.14
N ASP A 78 -9.46 16.94 12.90
CA ASP A 78 -10.26 17.31 14.08
C ASP A 78 -11.67 17.83 13.68
N ALA A 79 -11.85 18.17 12.40
CA ALA A 79 -13.13 18.41 11.75
C ALA A 79 -13.61 17.20 10.90
N LEU A 80 -13.12 15.97 11.15
CA LEU A 80 -13.64 14.71 10.59
C LEU A 80 -15.15 14.52 10.80
N SER A 81 -15.73 15.20 11.80
CA SER A 81 -17.20 15.28 11.97
C SER A 81 -17.89 15.94 10.76
N GLY A 82 -17.24 16.87 10.07
CA GLY A 82 -17.79 17.53 8.88
C GLY A 82 -17.69 16.68 7.61
N LEU A 83 -16.60 15.91 7.44
CA LEU A 83 -16.42 15.03 6.27
C LEU A 83 -17.25 13.74 6.37
N ALA A 84 -17.65 13.35 7.59
CA ALA A 84 -18.65 12.30 7.78
C ALA A 84 -19.99 12.65 7.11
N VAL A 85 -20.38 13.93 7.13
CA VAL A 85 -21.62 14.40 6.48
C VAL A 85 -21.56 14.19 4.96
N LEU A 86 -20.45 14.54 4.30
CA LEU A 86 -20.27 14.32 2.85
C LEU A 86 -20.20 12.82 2.49
N LYS A 87 -19.60 11.98 3.36
CA LYS A 87 -19.62 10.51 3.20
C LYS A 87 -21.02 9.92 3.43
N GLN A 88 -21.84 10.55 4.26
CA GLN A 88 -23.22 10.16 4.53
C GLN A 88 -24.14 10.58 3.37
N GLU A 89 -23.96 11.77 2.79
CA GLU A 89 -24.67 12.21 1.59
C GLU A 89 -24.40 11.30 0.38
N ALA A 90 -23.14 10.88 0.15
CA ALA A 90 -22.78 9.89 -0.87
C ALA A 90 -23.53 8.55 -0.71
N LYS A 91 -23.96 8.21 0.51
CA LYS A 91 -24.78 7.03 0.82
C LYS A 91 -26.27 7.29 0.64
N ASP A 92 -26.73 8.52 0.89
CA ASP A 92 -28.13 8.95 0.76
C ASP A 92 -28.58 9.18 -0.69
N PHE A 93 -27.65 9.37 -1.63
CA PHE A 93 -27.96 9.37 -3.07
C PHE A 93 -28.59 8.06 -3.58
N ARG A 94 -28.55 6.96 -2.80
CA ARG A 94 -29.10 5.66 -3.22
C ARG A 94 -30.61 5.48 -3.02
N ARG A 95 -31.32 6.31 -2.24
CA ARG A 95 -32.79 6.17 -2.08
C ARG A 95 -33.45 7.48 -1.64
N ARG A 96 -33.80 8.37 -2.59
CA ARG A 96 -35.02 9.23 -2.49
C ARG A 96 -35.35 10.15 -3.69
N GLN A 97 -34.74 10.00 -4.87
CA GLN A 97 -35.16 10.76 -6.06
C GLN A 97 -35.90 9.95 -7.14
N MET A 98 -36.50 8.82 -6.79
CA MET A 98 -37.47 8.11 -7.65
C MET A 98 -38.83 7.95 -6.95
N SER A 99 -39.46 9.07 -6.58
CA SER A 99 -40.92 9.13 -6.50
C SER A 99 -41.42 10.58 -6.64
N ARG A 100 -41.52 11.05 -7.87
CA ARG A 100 -42.81 11.43 -8.46
C ARG A 100 -42.66 11.54 -9.96
#